data_AF-A0A948RC99-F1
#
_entry.id   AF-A0A948RC99-F1
#
_cell.length_a   1.000
_cell.length_b   1.000
_cell.length_c   1.000
_cell.angle_alpha   90.00
_cell.angle_beta   90.00
_cell.angle_gamma   90.00
#
_symmetry.space_group_name_H-M   'P 1'
#
loop_
_entity.id
_entity.type
_entity.pdbx_description
1 polymer ?
#
loop_
_entity_poly.entity_id
_entity_poly.type
_entity_poly.pdbx_seq_one_letter_code
_entity_poly.pdbx_strand_id
1 'polypeptide(L)'
;MMLTHSRFNPAPGLADFWNEFRRPNPYRWPILVLSIMPVAVILYWAMGTTVYKDPERPTITYITTVDPARSDAEIAAENLANQEVKDLRAAELARIAQRKREMYKALGAAAGMDVDAIERKADAERAAEKAARAKRREELLQQADRSADTSSEGADQ
;
A
#
# COMPACT_ATOMS: atom_id res chain seq x y z
N MET A 1 -5.38 31.28 51.70
CA MET A 1 -6.54 32.00 51.15
C MET A 1 -7.63 30.98 50.87
N MET A 2 -8.82 31.21 51.44
CA MET A 2 -9.94 30.26 51.58
C MET A 2 -10.46 29.73 50.24
N LEU A 3 -10.28 28.43 49.98
CA LEU A 3 -11.07 27.68 48.98
C LEU A 3 -12.47 27.33 49.51
N THR A 4 -12.78 27.67 50.76
CA THR A 4 -14.04 27.39 51.44
C THR A 4 -15.26 27.99 50.72
N HIS A 5 -15.08 29.09 49.97
CA HIS A 5 -16.14 29.76 49.19
C HIS A 5 -15.95 29.67 47.67
N SER A 6 -15.15 28.71 47.18
CA SER A 6 -15.05 28.47 45.73
C SER A 6 -16.25 27.67 45.22
N ARG A 7 -16.87 28.14 44.13
CA ARG A 7 -17.94 27.41 43.41
C ARG A 7 -17.47 26.06 42.85
N PHE A 8 -16.16 25.87 42.73
CA PHE A 8 -15.53 24.62 42.27
C PHE A 8 -15.05 23.73 43.43
N ASN A 9 -15.48 24.02 44.67
CA ASN A 9 -15.18 23.16 45.81
C ASN A 9 -16.06 21.90 45.75
N PRO A 10 -15.50 20.68 45.61
CA PRO A 10 -16.29 19.45 45.54
C PRO A 10 -16.76 18.95 46.92
N ALA A 11 -16.21 19.48 48.00
CA ALA A 11 -16.54 19.07 49.37
C ALA A 11 -18.03 19.17 49.72
N PRO A 12 -18.76 20.27 49.41
CA PRO A 12 -20.21 20.33 49.65
C PRO A 12 -20.99 19.27 48.87
N GLY A 13 -20.64 19.01 47.60
CA GLY A 13 -21.32 17.99 46.80
C GLY A 13 -21.14 16.57 47.35
N LEU A 14 -19.94 16.25 47.87
CA LEU A 14 -19.68 14.97 48.53
C LEU A 14 -20.45 14.85 49.86
N ALA A 15 -20.56 15.94 50.62
CA ALA A 15 -21.32 15.97 51.87
C ALA A 15 -22.83 15.77 51.63
N ASP A 16 -23.39 16.42 50.60
CA ASP A 16 -24.79 16.27 50.20
C ASP A 16 -25.09 14.84 49.72
N PHE A 17 -24.22 14.26 48.89
CA PHE A 17 -24.34 12.87 48.47
C PHE A 17 -24.33 11.90 49.66
N TRP A 18 -23.41 12.09 50.60
CA TRP A 18 -23.27 11.23 51.77
C TRP A 18 -24.47 11.32 52.72
N ASN A 19 -25.05 12.52 52.86
CA ASN A 19 -26.26 12.74 53.61
C ASN A 19 -27.46 12.00 52.98
N GLU A 20 -27.61 12.05 51.66
CA GLU A 20 -28.68 11.33 50.94
C GLU A 20 -28.48 9.81 51.00
N PHE A 21 -27.24 9.32 50.83
CA PHE A 21 -26.93 7.90 50.84
C PHE A 21 -27.20 7.22 52.20
N ARG A 22 -27.02 7.94 53.31
CA ARG A 22 -27.30 7.46 54.67
C ARG A 22 -28.79 7.38 55.00
N ARG A 23 -29.67 7.96 54.18
CA ARG A 23 -31.12 7.86 54.41
C ARG A 23 -31.57 6.39 54.33
N PRO A 24 -32.59 5.99 55.11
CA PRO A 24 -33.12 4.64 55.09
C PRO A 24 -33.97 4.42 53.83
N ASN A 25 -33.31 4.28 52.67
CA ASN A 25 -33.94 3.91 51.41
C ASN A 25 -33.55 2.47 51.04
N PRO A 26 -34.51 1.57 50.77
CA PRO A 26 -34.21 0.19 50.37
C PRO A 26 -33.42 0.07 49.06
N TYR A 27 -33.48 1.08 48.19
CA TYR A 27 -32.87 1.05 46.85
C TYR A 27 -31.49 1.71 46.74
N ARG A 28 -30.91 2.21 47.84
CA ARG A 28 -29.61 2.91 47.83
C ARG A 28 -28.47 2.11 47.19
N TRP A 29 -28.40 0.81 47.48
CA TRP A 29 -27.38 -0.09 46.94
C TRP A 29 -27.68 -0.51 45.49
N PRO A 30 -28.91 -0.94 45.14
CA PRO A 30 -29.27 -1.24 43.75
C PRO A 30 -28.99 -0.09 42.78
N ILE A 31 -29.39 1.14 43.13
CA ILE A 31 -29.18 2.33 42.29
C ILE A 31 -27.68 2.63 42.14
N LEU A 32 -26.92 2.57 43.24
CA LEU A 32 -25.48 2.81 43.21
C LEU A 32 -24.76 1.79 42.32
N VAL A 33 -25.07 0.50 42.48
CA VAL A 33 -24.49 -0.57 41.66
C VAL A 33 -24.86 -0.39 40.19
N LEU A 34 -26.14 -0.12 39.89
CA LEU A 34 -26.60 0.11 38.52
C LEU A 34 -25.90 1.32 37.87
N SER A 35 -25.63 2.37 38.65
CA SER A 35 -24.95 3.58 38.15
C SER A 35 -23.46 3.35 37.83
N ILE A 36 -22.78 2.52 38.61
CA ILE A 36 -21.34 2.24 38.45
C ILE A 36 -21.10 1.17 37.38
N MET A 37 -22.07 0.27 37.16
CA MET A 37 -21.92 -0.91 36.30
C MET A 37 -21.44 -0.60 34.87
N PRO A 38 -21.98 0.38 34.13
CA PRO A 38 -21.51 0.66 32.77
C PRO A 38 -20.03 1.04 32.70
N VAL A 39 -19.56 1.86 33.64
CA VAL A 39 -18.15 2.31 33.70
C VAL A 39 -17.25 1.15 34.11
N ALA A 40 -17.65 0.37 35.11
CA ALA A 40 -16.89 -0.79 35.56
C ALA A 40 -16.72 -1.84 34.44
N VAL A 41 -17.76 -2.07 33.63
CA VAL A 41 -17.71 -2.98 32.48
C VAL A 41 -16.72 -2.51 31.42
N ILE A 42 -16.73 -1.22 31.07
CA ILE A 42 -15.79 -0.66 30.10
C ILE A 42 -14.34 -0.76 30.60
N LEU A 43 -14.09 -0.45 31.87
CA LEU A 43 -12.75 -0.54 32.46
C LEU A 43 -12.27 -1.98 32.56
N TYR A 44 -13.15 -2.91 32.93
CA TYR A 44 -12.84 -4.34 32.94
C TYR A 44 -12.46 -4.84 31.54
N TRP A 45 -13.22 -4.45 30.52
CA TRP A 45 -12.93 -4.79 29.13
C TRP A 45 -11.60 -4.19 28.66
N ALA A 46 -11.35 -2.91 28.96
CA ALA A 46 -10.11 -2.22 28.58
C ALA A 46 -8.87 -2.84 29.23
N MET A 47 -8.96 -3.28 30.49
CA MET A 47 -7.85 -3.93 31.20
C MET A 47 -7.42 -5.26 30.56
N GLY A 48 -8.32 -5.93 29.83
CA GLY A 48 -8.02 -7.18 29.12
C GLY A 48 -7.29 -7.00 27.79
N THR A 49 -7.03 -5.76 27.36
CA THR A 49 -6.36 -5.50 26.07
C THR A 49 -4.84 -5.62 26.23
N THR A 50 -4.26 -6.61 25.55
CA THR A 50 -2.80 -6.71 25.41
C THR A 50 -2.37 -5.86 24.22
N VAL A 51 -1.72 -4.74 24.48
CA VAL A 51 -1.06 -3.95 23.43
C VAL A 51 0.29 -4.61 23.16
N TYR A 52 0.38 -5.34 22.05
CA TYR A 52 1.68 -5.80 21.55
C TYR A 52 2.48 -4.57 21.11
N LYS A 53 3.70 -4.45 21.61
CA LYS A 53 4.64 -3.43 21.14
C LYS A 53 4.81 -3.60 19.64
N ASP A 54 4.83 -2.49 18.90
CA ASP A 54 5.17 -2.52 17.48
C ASP A 54 6.49 -3.28 17.29
N PRO A 55 6.58 -4.20 16.31
CA PRO A 55 7.79 -4.97 16.09
C PRO A 55 8.96 -4.02 15.85
N GLU A 56 10.11 -4.34 16.43
CA GLU A 56 11.33 -3.57 16.21
C GLU A 56 11.68 -3.58 14.72
N ARG A 57 12.08 -2.41 14.19
CA ARG A 57 12.41 -2.28 12.77
C ARG A 57 13.51 -3.29 12.43
N PRO A 58 13.38 -4.07 11.33
CA PRO A 58 14.38 -5.05 10.97
C PRO A 58 15.71 -4.35 10.68
N THR A 59 16.81 -4.92 11.20
CA THR A 59 18.16 -4.46 10.85
C THR A 59 18.51 -5.03 9.47
N ILE A 60 18.76 -4.16 8.50
CA ILE A 60 19.14 -4.54 7.13
C ILE A 60 20.66 -4.48 7.01
N THR A 61 21.29 -5.63 6.74
CA THR A 61 22.71 -5.69 6.38
C THR A 61 22.87 -5.61 4.88
N TYR A 62 23.42 -4.52 4.38
CA TYR A 62 23.76 -4.38 2.96
C TYR A 62 25.07 -5.09 2.65
N ILE A 63 25.07 -5.98 1.66
CA ILE A 63 26.27 -6.61 1.12
C ILE A 63 26.61 -5.88 -0.17
N THR A 64 27.66 -5.07 -0.16
CA THR A 64 28.17 -4.41 -1.37
C THR A 64 29.27 -5.26 -2.02
N THR A 65 29.17 -5.45 -3.34
CA THR A 65 30.19 -6.13 -4.16
C THR A 65 31.08 -5.16 -4.91
N VAL A 66 30.76 -3.87 -4.88
CA VAL A 66 31.51 -2.81 -5.55
C VAL A 66 32.24 -1.96 -4.50
N ASP A 67 33.42 -1.48 -4.88
CA ASP A 67 34.20 -0.57 -4.04
C ASP A 67 33.41 0.75 -3.84
N PRO A 68 33.13 1.18 -2.61
CA PRO A 68 32.44 2.44 -2.34
C PRO A 68 33.26 3.69 -2.71
N ALA A 69 34.58 3.56 -2.87
CA ALA A 69 35.48 4.66 -3.20
C ALA A 69 35.77 4.80 -4.71
N ARG A 70 35.14 3.99 -5.55
CA ARG A 70 35.30 4.08 -7.01
C ARG A 70 34.84 5.44 -7.54
N SER A 71 35.60 5.98 -8.48
CA SER A 71 35.30 7.27 -9.11
C SER A 71 34.18 7.15 -10.15
N ASP A 72 33.49 8.26 -10.43
CA ASP A 72 32.48 8.32 -11.48
C ASP A 72 33.03 7.95 -12.86
N ALA A 73 34.31 8.25 -13.12
CA ALA A 73 34.99 7.89 -14.36
C ALA A 73 35.15 6.36 -14.50
N GLU A 74 35.52 5.68 -13.41
CA GLU A 74 35.62 4.21 -13.40
C GLU A 74 34.24 3.56 -13.56
N ILE A 75 33.20 4.12 -12.92
CA ILE A 75 31.81 3.66 -13.09
C ILE A 75 31.38 3.77 -14.55
N ALA A 76 31.64 4.92 -15.19
CA ALA A 76 31.26 5.15 -16.58
C ALA A 76 31.99 4.19 -17.53
N ALA A 77 33.28 3.95 -17.31
CA ALA A 77 34.08 3.00 -18.10
C ALA A 77 33.56 1.55 -17.93
N GLU A 78 33.29 1.12 -16.70
CA GLU A 78 32.74 -0.20 -16.40
C GLU A 78 31.36 -0.38 -17.06
N ASN A 79 30.50 0.63 -16.97
CA ASN A 79 29.18 0.60 -17.58
C ASN A 79 29.24 0.52 -19.10
N LEU A 80 30.15 1.26 -19.74
CA LEU A 80 30.32 1.24 -21.19
C LEU A 80 30.78 -0.14 -21.67
N ALA A 81 31.78 -0.73 -21.01
CA ALA A 81 32.26 -2.07 -21.32
C ALA A 81 31.14 -3.13 -21.14
N ASN A 82 30.37 -3.01 -20.06
CA ASN A 82 29.23 -3.89 -19.82
C ASN A 82 28.12 -3.70 -20.86
N GLN A 83 27.90 -2.48 -21.34
CA GLN A 83 26.91 -2.18 -22.36
C GLN A 83 27.29 -2.81 -23.70
N GLU A 84 28.56 -2.72 -24.11
CA GLU A 84 29.05 -3.35 -25.33
C GLU A 84 28.83 -4.87 -25.31
N VAL A 85 29.17 -5.53 -24.19
CA VAL A 85 28.94 -6.98 -24.03
C VAL A 85 27.44 -7.32 -24.10
N LYS A 86 26.58 -6.49 -23.49
CA LYS A 86 25.13 -6.68 -23.56
C LYS A 86 24.61 -6.52 -24.99
N ASP A 87 25.08 -5.52 -25.71
CA ASP A 87 24.65 -5.22 -27.08
C ASP A 87 25.07 -6.34 -28.04
N LEU A 88 26.30 -6.86 -27.90
CA LEU A 88 26.77 -8.01 -28.66
C LEU A 88 25.91 -9.27 -28.40
N ARG A 89 25.59 -9.55 -27.13
CA ARG A 89 24.70 -10.68 -26.78
C ARG A 89 23.28 -10.47 -27.31
N ALA A 90 22.76 -9.25 -27.25
CA ALA A 90 21.43 -8.93 -27.76
C ALA A 90 21.36 -9.10 -29.29
N ALA A 91 22.38 -8.64 -30.01
CA ALA A 91 22.50 -8.82 -31.45
C ALA A 91 22.56 -10.31 -31.84
N GLU A 92 23.33 -11.10 -31.09
CA GLU A 92 23.41 -12.55 -31.28
C GLU A 92 22.06 -13.24 -31.06
N LEU A 93 21.39 -12.93 -29.94
CA LEU A 93 20.07 -13.48 -29.62
C LEU A 93 19.03 -13.08 -30.67
N ALA A 94 19.07 -11.84 -31.16
CA ALA A 94 18.20 -11.39 -32.24
C ALA A 94 18.43 -12.21 -33.52
N ARG A 95 19.70 -12.46 -33.89
CA ARG A 95 20.04 -13.30 -35.04
C ARG A 95 19.53 -14.73 -34.87
N ILE A 96 19.73 -15.34 -33.69
CA ILE A 96 19.22 -16.68 -33.38
C ILE A 96 17.70 -16.71 -33.44
N ALA A 97 17.03 -15.71 -32.88
CA ALA A 97 15.58 -15.62 -32.89
C ALA A 97 15.02 -15.50 -34.32
N GLN A 98 15.66 -14.73 -35.20
CA GLN A 98 15.26 -14.65 -36.61
C GLN A 98 15.44 -15.99 -37.33
N ARG A 99 16.61 -16.62 -37.19
CA ARG A 99 16.83 -17.96 -37.78
C ARG A 99 15.84 -18.98 -37.27
N LYS A 100 15.53 -18.95 -35.96
CA LYS A 100 14.51 -19.81 -35.35
C LYS A 100 13.14 -19.58 -35.99
N ARG A 101 12.71 -18.32 -36.14
CA ARG A 101 11.44 -17.97 -36.82
C ARG A 101 11.42 -18.50 -38.26
N GLU A 102 12.45 -18.21 -39.04
CA GLU A 102 12.57 -18.67 -40.42
C GLU A 102 12.49 -20.20 -40.52
N MET A 103 13.19 -20.92 -39.64
CA MET A 103 13.11 -22.38 -39.58
C MET A 103 11.70 -22.89 -39.28
N TYR A 104 10.98 -22.29 -38.32
CA TYR A 104 9.60 -22.68 -38.04
C TYR A 104 8.64 -22.35 -39.17
N LYS A 105 8.81 -21.20 -39.85
CA LYS A 105 8.04 -20.86 -41.05
C LYS A 105 8.26 -21.92 -42.14
N ALA A 106 9.52 -22.25 -42.41
CA ALA A 106 9.87 -23.25 -43.42
C ALA A 106 9.31 -24.64 -43.06
N LEU A 107 9.38 -25.04 -41.79
CA LEU A 107 8.81 -26.30 -41.32
C LEU A 107 7.28 -26.33 -41.45
N GLY A 108 6.60 -25.25 -41.09
CA GLY A 108 5.14 -25.13 -41.24
C GLY A 108 4.70 -25.20 -42.71
N ALA A 109 5.41 -24.49 -43.59
CA ALA A 109 5.16 -24.55 -45.04
C ALA A 109 5.38 -25.96 -45.60
N ALA A 110 6.47 -26.63 -45.21
CA ALA A 110 6.74 -28.01 -45.63
C ALA A 110 5.72 -29.03 -45.09
N ALA A 111 5.15 -28.79 -43.91
CA ALA A 111 4.06 -29.58 -43.33
C ALA A 111 2.68 -29.27 -43.95
N GLY A 112 2.60 -28.36 -44.93
CA GLY A 112 1.37 -28.02 -45.65
C GLY A 112 0.52 -26.93 -44.98
N MET A 113 1.06 -26.16 -44.02
CA MET A 113 0.37 -25.01 -43.43
C MET A 113 0.57 -23.73 -44.26
N ASP A 114 -0.49 -22.92 -44.38
CA ASP A 114 -0.41 -21.57 -44.96
C ASP A 114 0.11 -20.56 -43.91
N VAL A 115 1.44 -20.45 -43.83
CA VAL A 115 2.14 -19.59 -42.86
C VAL A 115 1.84 -18.10 -43.10
N ASP A 116 1.68 -17.68 -44.35
CA ASP A 116 1.43 -16.28 -44.72
C ASP A 116 0.02 -15.83 -44.31
N ALA A 117 -0.98 -16.70 -44.42
CA ALA A 117 -2.31 -16.42 -43.88
C ALA A 117 -2.30 -16.34 -42.34
N ILE A 118 -1.55 -17.22 -41.67
CA ILE A 118 -1.41 -17.21 -40.21
C ILE A 118 -0.73 -15.92 -39.72
N GLU A 119 0.32 -15.47 -40.40
CA GLU A 119 1.03 -14.23 -40.04
C GLU A 119 0.16 -12.99 -40.22
N ARG A 120 -0.55 -12.88 -41.34
CA ARG A 120 -1.48 -11.76 -41.58
C ARG A 120 -2.56 -11.68 -40.49
N LYS A 121 -3.11 -12.83 -40.10
CA LYS A 121 -4.10 -12.89 -39.01
C LYS A 121 -3.48 -12.47 -37.67
N ALA A 122 -2.29 -12.96 -37.35
CA ALA A 122 -1.58 -12.61 -36.13
C ALA A 122 -1.17 -11.13 -36.08
N ASP A 123 -0.81 -10.52 -37.21
CA ASP A 123 -0.54 -9.08 -37.32
C ASP A 123 -1.79 -8.24 -37.05
N ALA A 124 -2.92 -8.63 -37.64
CA ALA A 124 -4.21 -7.97 -37.42
C ALA A 124 -4.66 -8.05 -35.95
N GLU A 125 -4.53 -9.23 -35.32
CA GLU A 125 -4.82 -9.41 -33.90
C GLU A 125 -3.89 -8.59 -33.01
N ARG A 126 -2.58 -8.58 -33.28
CA ARG A 126 -1.61 -7.76 -32.54
C ARG A 126 -1.88 -6.26 -32.67
N ALA A 127 -2.30 -5.79 -33.84
CA ALA A 127 -2.66 -4.39 -34.06
C ALA A 127 -3.92 -4.01 -33.27
N ALA A 128 -4.96 -4.86 -33.31
CA ALA A 128 -6.19 -4.66 -32.56
C ALA A 128 -5.93 -4.64 -31.04
N GLU A 129 -5.11 -5.56 -30.54
CA GLU A 129 -4.76 -5.63 -29.13
C GLU A 129 -3.97 -4.40 -28.68
N LYS A 130 -3.00 -3.93 -29.48
CA LYS A 130 -2.26 -2.69 -29.20
C LYS A 130 -3.19 -1.48 -29.14
N ALA A 131 -4.13 -1.36 -30.08
CA ALA A 131 -5.11 -0.28 -30.08
C ALA A 131 -6.03 -0.33 -28.85
N ALA A 132 -6.49 -1.52 -28.46
CA ALA A 132 -7.30 -1.70 -27.26
C ALA A 132 -6.52 -1.34 -25.98
N ARG A 133 -5.24 -1.76 -25.88
CA ARG A 133 -4.36 -1.41 -24.75
C ARG A 133 -4.08 0.10 -24.67
N ALA A 134 -3.92 0.76 -25.82
CA ALA A 134 -3.72 2.20 -25.88
C ALA A 134 -4.96 2.96 -25.38
N LYS A 135 -6.16 2.62 -25.89
CA LYS A 135 -7.43 3.19 -25.41
C LYS A 135 -7.62 2.99 -23.91
N ARG A 136 -7.37 1.78 -23.41
CA ARG A 136 -7.49 1.49 -21.98
C ARG A 136 -6.52 2.31 -21.13
N ARG A 137 -5.31 2.58 -21.64
CA ARG A 137 -4.34 3.46 -20.95
C ARG A 137 -4.84 4.90 -20.92
N GLU A 138 -5.38 5.40 -22.02
CA GLU A 138 -5.94 6.76 -22.10
C GLU A 138 -7.14 6.94 -21.16
N GLU A 139 -8.04 5.95 -21.09
CA GLU A 139 -9.18 5.95 -20.15
C GLU A 139 -8.72 6.01 -18.69
N LEU A 140 -7.69 5.25 -18.32
CA LEU A 140 -7.13 5.25 -16.96
C LEU A 140 -6.47 6.59 -16.61
N LEU A 141 -5.79 7.23 -17.56
CA LEU A 141 -5.20 8.56 -17.37
C LEU A 141 -6.30 9.61 -17.18
N GLN A 142 -7.35 9.60 -17.99
CA GLN A 142 -8.49 10.52 -17.85
C GLN A 142 -9.24 10.33 -16.53
N GLN A 143 -9.34 9.09 -16.04
CA GLN A 143 -9.96 8.81 -14.73
C GLN A 143 -9.08 9.30 -13.58
N ALA A 144 -7.76 9.17 -13.69
CA ALA A 144 -6.81 9.70 -12.71
C ALA A 144 -6.86 11.23 -12.66
N ASP A 145 -6.88 11.91 -13.81
CA ASP A 145 -6.98 13.37 -13.90
C ASP A 145 -8.31 13.87 -13.30
N ARG A 146 -9.44 13.22 -13.62
CA ARG A 146 -10.76 13.59 -13.06
C ARG A 146 -10.82 13.39 -11.53
N SER A 147 -10.14 12.37 -11.03
CA SER A 147 -10.09 12.09 -9.58
C SER A 147 -9.21 13.11 -8.85
N ALA A 148 -8.13 13.59 -9.49
CA ALA A 148 -7.29 14.67 -8.98
C ALA A 148 -8.04 16.03 -8.97
N ASP A 149 -8.87 16.30 -9.98
CA ASP A 149 -9.66 17.53 -10.07
C ASP A 149 -10.71 17.60 -8.95
N THR A 150 -11.48 16.51 -8.76
CA THR A 150 -12.49 16.42 -7.68
C THR A 150 -11.93 16.46 -6.26
N SER A 151 -10.64 16.15 -6.07
CA SER A 151 -9.98 16.24 -4.76
C SER A 151 -9.39 17.63 -4.49
N SER A 152 -9.19 18.46 -5.53
CA SER A 152 -8.84 19.88 -5.37
C SER A 152 -10.07 20.75 -5.07
N GLU A 153 -11.22 20.44 -5.65
CA GLU A 153 -12.47 21.19 -5.47
C GLU A 153 -13.16 20.93 -4.11
N GLY A 154 -12.80 19.85 -3.43
CA GLY A 154 -13.22 19.52 -2.07
C GLY A 154 -12.33 20.07 -0.95
N ALA A 155 -11.18 20.66 -1.28
CA ALA A 155 -10.25 21.25 -0.30
C ALA A 155 -10.49 22.75 -0.05
N ASP A 156 -11.33 23.40 -0.88
CA ASP A 156 -11.70 24.83 -0.79
C ASP A 156 -13.11 25.05 -0.18
N GLN A 157 -13.69 24.05 0.49
CA GLN A 157 -14.93 24.18 1.29
C GLN A 157 -14.68 24.04 2.79
#